data_AF-A0AB34Z2Z5-F1
#
_entry.id   AF-A0AB34Z2Z5-F1
#
_cell.length_a   1.000
_cell.length_b   1.000
_cell.length_c   1.000
_cell.angle_alpha   90.00
_cell.angle_beta   90.00
_cell.angle_gamma   90.00
#
_symmetry.space_group_name_H-M   'P 1'
#
loop_
_entity.id
_entity.type
_entity.pdbx_description
1 polymer ?
#
loop_
_entity_poly.entity_id
_entity_poly.type
_entity_poly.pdbx_seq_one_letter_code
_entity_poly.pdbx_strand_id
1 'polypeptide(L)'
;MSSDSLIKRSLSFFSKILHFKIQHEFLRDIEKKELDLSLKYFKDTYFLINSKSNLDILSLCSEIRRIVRSNGVDIIFIDYLGLISINQRNQPRFEQVAFISKTLKDLARTLKIPIVALSQLTRGCTR
;
A
#
# COMPACT_ATOMS: atom_id res chain seq x y z
N MET A 1 6.40 -3.64 5.53
CA MET A 1 5.81 -4.87 4.94
C MET A 1 6.51 -5.13 3.62
N SER A 2 6.80 -6.39 3.27
CA SER A 2 7.37 -6.74 1.96
C SER A 2 6.26 -6.96 0.92
N SER A 3 6.59 -6.85 -0.37
CA SER A 3 5.65 -7.13 -1.47
C SER A 3 5.11 -8.57 -1.39
N ASP A 4 5.96 -9.53 -1.04
CA ASP A 4 5.58 -10.94 -0.86
C ASP A 4 4.51 -11.12 0.23
N SER A 5 4.64 -10.40 1.36
CA SER A 5 3.65 -10.46 2.43
C SER A 5 2.27 -9.93 2.00
N LEU A 6 2.25 -8.85 1.20
CA LEU A 6 1.00 -8.30 0.64
C LEU A 6 0.35 -9.26 -0.36
N ILE A 7 1.16 -9.91 -1.20
CA ILE A 7 0.67 -10.91 -2.15
C ILE A 7 0.07 -12.10 -1.40
N LYS A 8 0.77 -12.66 -0.41
CA LYS A 8 0.26 -13.79 0.41
C LYS A 8 -1.04 -13.47 1.13
N ARG A 9 -1.21 -12.24 1.62
CA ARG A 9 -2.46 -11.77 2.23
C ARG A 9 -3.58 -11.66 1.21
N SER A 10 -3.28 -11.11 0.03
CA SER A 10 -4.25 -11.01 -1.07
C SER A 10 -4.69 -12.39 -1.54
N LEU A 11 -3.76 -13.32 -1.70
CA LEU A 11 -4.06 -14.70 -2.07
C LEU A 11 -4.91 -15.41 -1.02
N SER A 12 -4.65 -15.21 0.27
CA SER A 12 -5.50 -15.72 1.35
C SER A 12 -6.94 -15.22 1.23
N PHE A 13 -7.12 -13.94 0.88
CA PHE A 13 -8.44 -13.35 0.67
C PHE A 13 -9.16 -13.97 -0.55
N PHE A 14 -8.49 -14.06 -1.70
CA PHE A 14 -9.11 -14.59 -2.93
C PHE A 14 -9.38 -16.09 -2.87
N SER A 15 -8.44 -16.88 -2.35
CA SER A 15 -8.54 -18.34 -2.27
C SER A 15 -9.43 -18.83 -1.12
N LYS A 16 -9.78 -17.95 -0.18
CA LYS A 16 -10.43 -18.30 1.10
C LYS A 16 -9.65 -19.31 1.95
N ILE A 17 -8.36 -19.50 1.66
CA ILE A 17 -7.46 -20.32 2.46
C ILE A 17 -6.88 -19.46 3.58
N LEU A 18 -6.80 -20.03 4.78
CA LEU A 18 -6.24 -19.35 5.95
C LEU A 18 -4.81 -18.86 5.70
N HIS A 19 -4.52 -17.59 6.02
CA HIS A 19 -3.21 -16.97 5.79
C HIS A 19 -2.06 -17.77 6.41
N PHE A 20 -2.25 -18.30 7.63
CA PHE A 20 -1.27 -19.15 8.31
C PHE A 20 -0.84 -20.34 7.44
N LYS A 21 -1.79 -21.00 6.76
CA LYS A 21 -1.51 -22.15 5.91
C LYS A 21 -0.72 -21.78 4.65
N ILE A 22 -1.03 -20.62 4.07
CA ILE A 22 -0.26 -20.09 2.92
C ILE A 22 1.13 -19.65 3.36
N GLN A 23 1.25 -19.01 4.52
CA GLN A 23 2.53 -18.52 5.05
C GLN A 23 3.49 -19.64 5.41
N HIS A 24 2.99 -20.75 5.94
CA HIS A 24 3.77 -21.92 6.37
C HIS A 24 3.73 -23.10 5.39
N GLU A 25 3.14 -22.91 4.20
CA GLU A 25 3.03 -23.94 3.15
C GLU A 25 2.31 -25.24 3.56
N PHE A 26 1.49 -25.19 4.62
CA PHE A 26 0.68 -26.31 5.11
C PHE A 26 -0.63 -26.43 4.31
N LEU A 27 -0.51 -26.70 3.02
CA LEU A 27 -1.64 -26.81 2.09
C LEU A 27 -1.93 -28.26 1.74
N ARG A 28 -3.21 -28.65 1.86
CA ARG A 28 -3.70 -29.92 1.30
C ARG A 28 -3.68 -29.84 -0.22
N ASP A 29 -3.66 -30.97 -0.91
CA ASP A 29 -3.60 -30.97 -2.39
C ASP A 29 -4.81 -30.30 -3.05
N ILE A 30 -5.99 -30.35 -2.40
CA ILE A 30 -7.18 -29.61 -2.83
C ILE A 30 -6.92 -28.09 -2.74
N GLU A 31 -6.34 -27.62 -1.64
CA GLU A 31 -6.06 -26.19 -1.41
C GLU A 31 -4.95 -25.68 -2.31
N LYS A 32 -3.97 -26.50 -2.66
CA LYS A 32 -2.96 -26.15 -3.68
C LYS A 32 -3.62 -25.86 -5.02
N LYS A 33 -4.57 -26.69 -5.44
CA LYS A 33 -5.34 -26.46 -6.69
C LYS A 33 -6.15 -25.17 -6.62
N GLU A 34 -6.82 -24.91 -5.50
CA GLU A 34 -7.58 -23.65 -5.28
C GLU A 34 -6.67 -22.41 -5.30
N LEU A 35 -5.48 -22.52 -4.70
CA LEU A 35 -4.48 -21.46 -4.69
C LEU A 35 -3.94 -21.19 -6.11
N ASP A 36 -3.65 -22.24 -6.88
CA ASP A 36 -3.18 -22.11 -8.27
C ASP A 36 -4.23 -21.44 -9.17
N LEU A 37 -5.50 -21.77 -9.00
CA LEU A 37 -6.60 -21.09 -9.68
C LEU A 37 -6.65 -19.61 -9.29
N SER A 38 -6.58 -19.31 -7.98
CA SER A 38 -6.59 -17.95 -7.46
C SER A 38 -5.39 -17.12 -7.95
N LEU A 39 -4.21 -17.74 -8.08
CA LEU A 39 -3.01 -17.13 -8.63
C LEU A 39 -3.18 -16.73 -10.09
N LYS A 40 -3.86 -17.56 -10.90
CA LYS A 40 -4.17 -17.22 -12.29
C LYS A 40 -5.07 -15.99 -12.36
N TYR A 41 -6.17 -15.98 -11.60
CA TYR A 41 -7.04 -14.81 -11.53
C TYR A 41 -6.31 -13.56 -11.02
N PHE A 42 -5.44 -13.70 -10.02
CA PHE A 42 -4.69 -12.58 -9.47
C PHE A 42 -3.67 -12.01 -10.47
N LYS A 43 -3.01 -12.85 -11.28
CA LYS A 43 -2.09 -12.38 -12.33
C LYS A 43 -2.78 -11.49 -13.36
N ASP A 44 -4.06 -11.70 -13.61
CA ASP A 44 -4.86 -10.89 -14.53
C ASP A 44 -5.33 -9.57 -13.88
N THR A 45 -5.15 -9.40 -12.56
CA THR A 45 -5.45 -8.15 -11.87
C THR A 45 -4.30 -7.14 -11.97
N TYR A 46 -4.64 -5.88 -12.21
CA TYR A 46 -3.66 -4.81 -12.36
C TYR A 46 -3.24 -4.20 -11.00
N PHE A 47 -2.42 -4.92 -10.24
CA PHE A 47 -1.83 -4.41 -8.99
C PHE A 47 -0.36 -4.05 -9.19
N LEU A 48 -0.04 -2.76 -8.98
CA LEU A 48 1.34 -2.27 -8.96
C LEU A 48 1.79 -2.06 -7.51
N ILE A 49 2.78 -2.83 -7.07
CA ILE A 49 3.35 -2.72 -5.71
C ILE A 49 4.73 -2.08 -5.79
N ASN A 50 4.93 -0.99 -5.05
CA ASN A 50 6.21 -0.34 -4.90
C ASN A 50 6.64 -0.40 -3.42
N SER A 51 7.73 -1.11 -3.12
CA SER A 51 8.24 -1.36 -1.76
C SER A 51 9.45 -0.49 -1.38
N LYS A 52 9.70 0.61 -2.10
CA LYS A 52 10.75 1.58 -1.73
C LYS A 52 10.44 2.20 -0.36
N SER A 53 11.41 2.18 0.55
CA SER A 53 11.29 2.73 1.91
C SER A 53 11.88 4.15 2.01
N ASN A 54 11.48 4.87 3.06
CA ASN A 54 12.07 6.15 3.50
C ASN A 54 12.08 7.26 2.43
N LEU A 55 11.05 7.33 1.59
CA LEU A 55 10.91 8.40 0.60
C LEU A 55 10.46 9.71 1.26
N ASP A 56 11.11 10.81 0.87
CA ASP A 56 10.59 12.16 1.09
C ASP A 56 9.30 12.36 0.28
N ILE A 57 8.39 13.18 0.80
CA ILE A 57 7.09 13.44 0.17
C ILE A 57 7.20 13.93 -1.29
N LEU A 58 8.21 14.72 -1.63
CA LEU A 58 8.40 15.22 -3.00
C LEU A 58 8.84 14.10 -3.95
N SER A 59 9.72 13.22 -3.48
CA SER A 59 10.16 12.02 -4.20
C SER A 59 9.00 11.06 -4.41
N LEU A 60 8.15 10.87 -3.39
CA LEU A 60 6.94 10.06 -3.48
C LEU A 60 5.98 10.61 -4.55
N CYS A 61 5.69 11.92 -4.54
CA CYS A 61 4.82 12.55 -5.54
C CYS A 61 5.37 12.37 -6.96
N SER A 62 6.69 12.52 -7.14
CA SER A 62 7.35 12.37 -8.43
C SER A 62 7.22 10.94 -8.97
N GLU A 63 7.42 9.95 -8.10
CA GLU A 63 7.30 8.53 -8.44
C GLU A 63 5.85 8.15 -8.78
N ILE A 64 4.87 8.62 -7.99
CA ILE A 64 3.45 8.40 -8.28
C ILE A 64 3.09 8.99 -9.65
N ARG A 65 3.49 10.24 -9.94
CA ARG A 65 3.24 10.87 -11.25
C ARG A 65 3.90 10.12 -12.40
N ARG A 66 5.04 9.49 -12.18
CA ARG A 66 5.72 8.66 -13.17
C ARG A 66 4.90 7.41 -13.47
N ILE A 67 4.50 6.68 -12.43
CA ILE A 67 3.71 5.45 -12.54
C ILE A 67 2.36 5.73 -13.20
N VAL A 68 1.63 6.75 -12.75
CA VAL A 68 0.31 7.13 -13.30
C VAL A 68 0.40 7.55 -14.78
N ARG A 69 1.54 8.07 -15.25
CA ARG A 69 1.73 8.42 -16.66
C ARG A 69 2.00 7.20 -17.53
N SER A 70 2.73 6.21 -17.01
CA SER A 70 3.07 4.99 -17.76
C SER A 70 2.01 3.88 -17.64
N ASN A 71 1.17 3.95 -16.62
CA ASN A 71 0.22 2.91 -16.24
C ASN A 71 -1.15 3.57 -16.01
N GLY A 72 -2.22 3.01 -16.57
CA GLY A 72 -3.58 3.43 -16.23
C GLY A 72 -3.86 3.06 -14.76
N VAL A 73 -3.85 4.05 -13.88
CA VAL A 73 -4.05 3.86 -12.44
C VAL A 73 -5.37 4.51 -12.03
N ASP A 74 -6.25 3.72 -11.44
CA ASP A 74 -7.57 4.19 -11.00
C ASP A 74 -7.62 4.57 -9.52
N ILE A 75 -6.69 4.05 -8.71
CA ILE A 75 -6.64 4.28 -7.27
C ILE A 75 -5.22 4.08 -6.72
N ILE A 76 -4.86 4.85 -5.70
CA ILE A 76 -3.55 4.78 -5.05
C ILE A 76 -3.74 4.46 -3.56
N PHE A 77 -3.01 3.47 -3.07
CA PHE A 77 -2.95 3.10 -1.64
C PHE A 77 -1.56 3.39 -1.08
N ILE A 78 -1.50 4.03 0.10
CA ILE A 78 -0.26 4.38 0.79
C ILE A 78 -0.25 3.78 2.20
N ASP A 79 0.64 2.83 2.45
CA ASP A 79 0.90 2.20 3.75
C ASP A 79 2.30 2.60 4.26
N TYR A 80 2.46 3.52 5.20
CA TYR A 80 1.51 4.41 5.90
C TYR A 80 2.17 5.80 6.05
N LEU A 81 1.38 6.85 6.29
CA LEU A 81 1.87 8.25 6.34
C LEU A 81 3.04 8.47 7.29
N GLY A 82 3.09 7.71 8.38
CA GLY A 82 4.12 7.78 9.40
C GLY A 82 5.52 7.35 8.95
N LEU A 83 5.70 6.76 7.77
CA LEU A 83 7.02 6.45 7.19
C LEU A 83 7.49 7.49 6.17
N ILE A 84 6.64 8.44 5.79
CA ILE A 84 7.01 9.51 4.88
C ILE A 84 7.82 10.55 5.65
N SER A 85 8.98 10.89 5.09
CA SER A 85 9.85 11.93 5.62
C SER A 85 9.60 13.27 4.94
N ILE A 86 9.98 14.34 5.63
CA ILE A 86 9.97 15.70 5.11
C ILE A 86 11.36 16.27 5.36
N ASN A 87 11.94 16.97 4.40
CA ASN A 87 13.24 17.62 4.54
C ASN A 87 13.32 18.64 5.71
N GLN A 88 12.18 19.17 6.18
CA GLN A 88 12.10 20.07 7.33
C GLN A 88 11.98 19.29 8.66
N ARG A 89 13.11 18.83 9.19
CA ARG A 89 13.16 17.94 10.37
C ARG A 89 12.75 18.58 11.71
N ASN A 90 12.67 19.91 11.80
CA ASN A 90 12.47 20.60 13.09
C ASN A 90 11.00 20.83 13.49
N GLN A 91 10.03 20.44 12.65
CA GLN A 91 8.62 20.62 12.99
C GLN A 91 8.07 19.49 13.86
N PRO A 92 7.08 19.76 14.72
CA PRO A 92 6.32 18.72 15.42
C PRO A 92 5.74 17.69 14.45
N ARG A 93 5.67 16.41 14.87
CA ARG A 93 5.17 15.34 13.99
C ARG A 93 3.74 15.58 13.50
N PHE A 94 2.90 16.26 14.28
CA PHE A 94 1.53 16.58 13.87
C PHE A 94 1.50 17.57 12.68
N GLU A 95 2.38 18.58 12.67
CA GLU A 95 2.50 19.53 11.56
C GLU A 95 3.02 18.84 10.31
N GLN A 96 4.01 17.94 10.48
CA GLN A 96 4.53 17.13 9.40
C GLN A 96 3.42 16.29 8.74
N VAL A 97 2.59 15.60 9.55
CA VAL A 97 1.48 14.79 9.02
C VAL A 97 0.41 15.66 8.35
N ALA A 98 0.12 16.84 8.88
CA ALA A 98 -0.80 17.79 8.27
C ALA A 98 -0.28 18.27 6.89
N PHE A 99 1.01 18.58 6.80
CA PHE A 99 1.67 18.95 5.55
C PHE A 99 1.63 17.82 4.51
N ILE A 100 1.96 16.59 4.92
CA ILE A 100 1.89 15.40 4.05
C ILE A 100 0.46 15.21 3.54
N SER A 101 -0.53 15.27 4.43
CA SER A 101 -1.95 15.06 4.07
C SER A 101 -2.44 16.10 3.06
N LYS A 102 -2.07 17.38 3.24
CA LYS A 102 -2.40 18.45 2.28
C LYS A 102 -1.75 18.20 0.92
N THR A 103 -0.46 17.86 0.93
CA THR A 103 0.29 17.56 -0.31
C THR A 103 -0.31 16.39 -1.08
N LEU A 104 -0.70 15.32 -0.39
CA LEU A 104 -1.37 14.17 -1.01
C LEU A 104 -2.77 14.53 -1.53
N LYS A 105 -3.52 15.39 -0.83
CA LYS A 105 -4.82 15.86 -1.31
C LYS A 105 -4.69 16.67 -2.61
N ASP A 106 -3.68 17.54 -2.70
CA ASP A 106 -3.39 18.32 -3.89
C ASP A 106 -2.92 17.43 -5.05
N LEU A 107 -2.13 16.39 -4.75
CA LEU A 107 -1.74 15.37 -5.72
C LEU A 107 -2.97 14.63 -6.27
N ALA A 108 -3.87 14.16 -5.40
CA ALA A 108 -5.10 13.48 -5.78
C ALA A 108 -5.97 14.33 -6.71
N ARG A 109 -6.11 15.64 -6.40
CA ARG A 109 -6.86 16.60 -7.24
C ARG A 109 -6.20 16.80 -8.60
N THR A 110 -4.87 16.92 -8.63
CA THR A 110 -4.12 17.12 -9.87
C THR A 110 -4.20 15.92 -10.79
N LEU A 111 -4.11 14.71 -10.23
CA LEU A 111 -4.16 13.46 -10.99
C LEU A 111 -5.59 13.01 -11.29
N LYS A 112 -6.59 13.57 -10.59
CA LYS A 112 -8.00 13.10 -10.60
C LYS A 112 -8.14 11.62 -10.20
N ILE A 113 -7.27 11.16 -9.30
CA ILE A 113 -7.24 9.77 -8.81
C ILE A 113 -7.46 9.77 -7.29
N PRO A 114 -8.35 8.93 -6.75
CA PRO A 114 -8.50 8.76 -5.31
C PRO A 114 -7.22 8.21 -4.66
N ILE A 115 -6.83 8.80 -3.54
CA ILE A 115 -5.69 8.35 -2.72
C ILE A 115 -6.21 7.92 -1.35
N VAL A 116 -5.96 6.67 -0.98
CA VAL A 116 -6.23 6.11 0.34
C VAL A 116 -4.91 5.98 1.08
N ALA A 117 -4.77 6.74 2.18
CA ALA A 117 -3.55 6.73 2.99
C ALA A 117 -3.86 6.21 4.39
N LEU A 118 -3.04 5.26 4.86
CA LEU A 118 -3.14 4.73 6.22
C LEU A 118 -2.43 5.67 7.19
N SER A 119 -3.08 5.98 8.31
CA SER A 119 -2.51 6.76 9.40
C SER A 119 -2.64 5.97 10.70
N GLN A 120 -1.55 5.88 11.47
CA GLN A 120 -1.58 5.30 12.81
C GLN A 120 -2.12 6.33 13.82
N LEU A 121 -2.92 5.87 14.77
CA LEU A 121 -3.38 6.69 15.90
C LEU A 121 -2.33 6.69 17.02
N THR A 122 -2.25 7.78 17.77
CA THR A 122 -1.42 7.84 18.98
C THR A 122 -2.06 7.01 20.10
N ARG A 123 -1.22 6.40 20.95
CA ARG A 123 -1.65 5.47 22.02
C ARG A 123 -2.50 6.13 23.13
N GLY A 124 -2.70 7.46 23.10
CA GLY A 124 -3.48 8.21 24.08
C GLY A 124 -4.98 8.34 23.77
N CYS A 125 -5.47 7.68 22.71
CA CYS A 125 -6.87 7.76 22.29
C CYS A 125 -7.84 6.88 23.10
N THR A 126 -7.35 6.10 24.08
CA THR A 126 -8.18 5.38 25.04
C THR A 126 -8.46 6.28 26.24
N ARG A 127 -9.67 6.85 26.29
CA ARG A 127 -10.33 7.26 27.53
C ARG A 127 -11.09 6.08 28.11
#